data_AF-A0A5A5R2Y9-F1
#
_entry.id   AF-A0A5A5R2Y9-F1
#
_cell.length_a   1.000
_cell.length_b   1.000
_cell.length_c   1.000
_cell.angle_alpha   90.00
_cell.angle_beta   90.00
_cell.angle_gamma   90.00
#
_symmetry.space_group_name_H-M   'P 1'
#
loop_
_entity.id
_entity.type
_entity.pdbx_description
1 polymer ?
#
loop_
_entity_poly.entity_id
_entity_poly.type
_entity_poly.pdbx_seq_one_letter_code
_entity_poly.pdbx_strand_id
1 'polypeptide(L)'
;MGLWQGSYRGIERLWLRWLTLEGELIPLADEELIVAKQEVSAAKQEASAAKQEASVAKQEASVAKQRAEQLAARLRELGIDPETIPQIDF
;
A
#
# COMPACT_ATOMS: atom_id res chain seq x y z
N MET A 1 -30.19 -0.69 -29.62
CA MET A 1 -30.69 -1.41 -28.43
C MET A 1 -30.61 -2.89 -28.69
N GLY A 2 -30.27 -3.70 -27.71
CA GLY A 2 -30.03 -5.13 -27.91
C GLY A 2 -30.35 -5.93 -26.66
N LEU A 3 -30.64 -7.21 -26.87
CA LEU A 3 -31.02 -8.12 -25.80
C LEU A 3 -29.76 -8.72 -25.19
N TRP A 4 -29.57 -8.51 -23.89
CA TRP A 4 -28.54 -9.16 -23.10
C TRP A 4 -29.21 -10.24 -22.24
N GLN A 5 -28.71 -11.47 -22.34
CA GLN A 5 -29.15 -12.56 -21.49
C GLN A 5 -28.31 -12.58 -20.22
N GLY A 6 -28.97 -12.43 -19.07
CA GLY A 6 -28.30 -12.55 -17.79
C GLY A 6 -29.18 -12.15 -16.62
N SER A 7 -28.55 -12.02 -15.46
CA SER A 7 -29.25 -11.81 -14.20
C SER A 7 -29.19 -10.34 -13.79
N TYR A 8 -30.36 -9.69 -13.71
CA TYR A 8 -30.48 -8.34 -13.16
C TYR A 8 -31.44 -8.35 -11.98
N ARG A 9 -31.00 -7.81 -10.84
CA ARG A 9 -31.73 -7.84 -9.56
C ARG A 9 -32.19 -9.25 -9.15
N GLY A 10 -31.38 -10.26 -9.40
CA GLY A 10 -31.67 -11.66 -9.04
C GLY A 10 -32.68 -12.36 -9.94
N ILE A 11 -33.09 -11.75 -11.06
CA ILE A 11 -33.98 -12.38 -12.05
C ILE A 11 -33.18 -12.62 -13.33
N GLU A 12 -32.96 -13.90 -13.65
CA GLU A 12 -32.32 -14.35 -14.87
C GLU A 12 -33.33 -14.31 -16.02
N ARG A 13 -33.14 -13.40 -16.98
CA ARG A 13 -33.97 -13.31 -18.18
C ARG A 13 -33.25 -12.57 -19.31
N LEU A 14 -33.90 -12.47 -20.45
CA LEU A 14 -33.49 -11.55 -21.51
C LEU A 14 -33.87 -10.12 -21.10
N TRP A 15 -32.86 -9.27 -20.94
CA TRP A 15 -33.01 -7.87 -20.61
C TRP A 15 -32.66 -7.00 -21.82
N LEU A 16 -33.40 -5.92 -22.02
CA LEU A 16 -33.03 -4.89 -22.99
C LEU A 16 -31.94 -4.01 -22.38
N ARG A 17 -30.73 -4.02 -22.98
CA ARG A 17 -29.64 -3.11 -22.63
C ARG A 17 -29.41 -2.11 -23.78
N TRP A 18 -28.99 -0.92 -23.40
CA TRP A 18 -28.52 0.09 -24.33
C TRP A 18 -27.11 -0.30 -24.77
N LEU A 19 -26.86 -0.27 -26.09
CA LEU A 19 -25.54 -0.51 -26.67
C LEU A 19 -24.99 0.81 -27.17
N THR A 20 -23.67 0.92 -27.18
CA THR A 20 -22.95 1.97 -27.88
C THR A 20 -23.21 1.86 -29.39
N LEU A 21 -22.84 2.91 -30.14
CA LEU A 21 -22.96 2.92 -31.62
C LEU A 21 -22.16 1.80 -32.28
N GLU A 22 -21.16 1.26 -31.58
CA GLU A 22 -20.29 0.16 -32.01
C GLU A 22 -20.85 -1.23 -31.67
N GLY A 23 -22.03 -1.30 -31.03
CA GLY A 23 -22.64 -2.57 -30.64
C GLY A 23 -22.03 -3.17 -29.38
N GLU A 24 -21.33 -2.36 -28.58
CA GLU A 24 -20.79 -2.78 -27.29
C GLU A 24 -21.80 -2.48 -26.17
N LEU A 25 -21.98 -3.42 -25.24
CA LEU A 25 -22.89 -3.25 -24.12
C LEU A 25 -22.34 -2.16 -23.18
N ILE A 26 -23.13 -1.12 -22.91
CA ILE A 26 -22.71 -0.08 -21.96
C ILE A 26 -22.62 -0.73 -20.56
N PRO A 27 -21.42 -0.81 -19.93
CA PRO A 27 -21.31 -1.30 -18.57
C PRO A 27 -22.18 -0.43 -17.66
N LEU A 28 -22.84 -1.06 -16.68
CA LEU A 28 -23.65 -0.28 -15.75
C LEU A 28 -22.69 0.65 -14.99
N ALA A 29 -23.06 1.91 -14.75
CA ALA A 29 -22.21 2.85 -13.98
C ALA A 29 -21.74 2.27 -12.63
N ASP A 30 -22.48 1.29 -12.08
CA ASP A 30 -22.11 0.47 -10.94
C ASP A 30 -20.84 -0.37 -11.14
N GLU A 31 -20.63 -0.98 -12.31
CA GLU A 31 -19.46 -1.82 -12.59
C GLU A 31 -18.17 -0.98 -12.57
N GLU A 32 -18.18 0.21 -13.18
CA GLU A 32 -17.05 1.14 -13.13
C GLU A 32 -16.78 1.66 -11.72
N LEU A 33 -17.84 1.93 -10.94
CA LEU A 33 -17.72 2.34 -9.54
C LEU A 33 -17.13 1.25 -8.64
N ILE A 34 -17.43 -0.03 -8.92
CA ILE A 34 -16.88 -1.17 -8.16
C ILE A 34 -15.39 -1.31 -8.46
N VAL A 35 -14.98 -1.24 -9.72
CA VAL A 35 -13.57 -1.30 -10.13
C VAL A 35 -12.80 -0.13 -9.53
N ALA A 36 -13.29 1.10 -9.68
CA ALA A 36 -12.65 2.29 -9.12
C ALA A 36 -12.51 2.22 -7.58
N LYS A 37 -13.54 1.70 -6.88
CA LYS A 37 -13.44 1.49 -5.42
C LYS A 37 -12.42 0.43 -5.05
N GLN A 38 -12.32 -0.67 -5.81
CA GLN A 38 -11.30 -1.69 -5.58
C GLN A 38 -9.90 -1.11 -5.76
N GLU A 39 -9.66 -0.36 -6.84
CA GLU A 39 -8.36 0.27 -7.09
C GLU A 39 -7.98 1.25 -5.98
N VAL A 40 -8.91 2.10 -5.54
CA VAL A 40 -8.67 3.03 -4.42
C VAL A 40 -8.39 2.27 -3.12
N SER A 41 -9.10 1.17 -2.87
CA SER A 41 -8.87 0.34 -1.68
C SER A 41 -7.48 -0.32 -1.71
N ALA A 42 -7.09 -0.87 -2.86
CA ALA A 42 -5.78 -1.48 -3.05
C ALA A 42 -4.65 -0.45 -2.87
N ALA A 43 -4.76 0.71 -3.52
CA ALA A 43 -3.80 1.79 -3.38
C ALA A 43 -3.66 2.29 -1.93
N LYS A 44 -4.78 2.35 -1.19
CA LYS A 44 -4.77 2.75 0.22
C LYS A 44 -4.10 1.70 1.11
N GLN A 45 -4.30 0.42 0.81
CA GLN A 45 -3.67 -0.68 1.55
C GLN A 45 -2.16 -0.68 1.34
N GLU A 46 -1.71 -0.48 0.10
CA GLU A 46 -0.29 -0.39 -0.25
C GLU A 46 0.37 0.82 0.40
N ALA A 47 -0.28 1.99 0.38
CA ALA A 47 0.20 3.19 1.07
C ALA A 47 0.27 3.00 2.60
N SER A 48 -0.63 2.21 3.19
CA SER A 48 -0.59 1.88 4.62
C SER A 48 0.57 0.94 4.94
N ALA A 49 0.81 -0.07 4.11
CA ALA A 49 1.94 -0.99 4.27
C ALA A 49 3.28 -0.24 4.19
N ALA A 50 3.47 0.59 3.16
CA ALA A 50 4.68 1.38 2.98
C ALA A 50 4.92 2.35 4.16
N LYS A 51 3.86 2.97 4.71
CA LYS A 51 3.98 3.81 5.91
C LYS A 51 4.42 3.01 7.13
N GLN A 52 3.90 1.79 7.29
CA GLN A 52 4.25 0.93 8.41
C GLN A 52 5.71 0.50 8.33
N GLU A 53 6.17 0.08 7.15
CA GLU A 53 7.58 -0.26 6.90
C GLU A 53 8.51 0.93 7.19
N ALA A 54 8.16 2.12 6.68
CA ALA A 54 8.93 3.33 6.95
C ALA A 54 8.99 3.67 8.46
N SER A 55 7.88 3.46 9.19
CA SER A 55 7.85 3.67 10.63
C SER A 55 8.73 2.66 11.38
N VAL A 56 8.72 1.39 10.97
CA VAL A 56 9.57 0.34 11.55
C VAL A 56 11.04 0.67 11.30
N ALA A 57 11.43 0.96 10.05
CA ALA A 57 12.80 1.32 9.70
C ALA A 57 13.30 2.55 10.49
N LYS A 58 12.44 3.56 10.68
CA LYS A 58 12.77 4.74 11.49
C LYS A 58 12.95 4.39 12.97
N GLN A 59 12.12 3.50 13.51
CA GLN A 59 12.24 3.03 14.88
C GLN A 59 13.56 2.27 15.08
N GLU A 60 13.91 1.37 14.16
CA GLU A 60 15.15 0.61 14.20
C GLU A 60 16.39 1.52 14.11
N ALA A 61 16.38 2.49 13.20
CA ALA A 61 17.46 3.48 13.10
C ALA A 61 17.62 4.29 14.40
N SER A 62 16.51 4.68 15.04
CA SER A 62 16.54 5.41 16.31
C SER A 62 17.10 4.54 17.44
N VAL A 63 16.71 3.26 17.51
CA VAL A 63 17.21 2.31 18.51
C VAL A 63 18.69 2.03 18.30
N ALA A 64 19.13 1.82 17.05
CA ALA A 64 20.52 1.62 16.71
C ALA A 64 21.37 2.84 17.09
N LYS A 65 20.88 4.05 16.81
CA LYS A 65 21.55 5.30 17.20
C LYS A 65 21.69 5.43 18.72
N GLN A 66 20.61 5.20 19.47
CA GLN A 66 20.67 5.24 20.94
C GLN A 66 21.66 4.20 21.52
N ARG A 67 21.72 3.00 20.95
CA ARG A 67 22.69 1.97 21.36
C ARG A 67 24.12 2.41 21.06
N ALA A 68 24.37 2.98 19.89
CA ALA A 68 25.67 3.51 19.52
C ALA A 68 26.10 4.64 20.47
N GLU A 69 25.19 5.56 20.80
CA GLU A 69 25.44 6.65 21.74
C GLU A 69 25.74 6.13 23.16
N GLN A 70 24.98 5.14 23.65
CA GLN A 70 25.23 4.52 24.96
C GLN A 70 26.58 3.79 24.99
N LEU A 71 26.93 3.07 23.92
CA LEU A 71 28.20 2.38 23.83
C LEU A 71 29.36 3.38 23.79
N ALA A 72 29.23 4.45 23.00
CA ALA A 72 30.22 5.52 22.95
C ALA A 72 30.40 6.19 24.33
N ALA A 73 29.30 6.43 25.07
CA ALA A 73 29.37 6.97 26.43
C ALA A 73 30.12 6.03 27.38
N ARG A 74 29.79 4.72 27.37
CA ARG A 74 30.48 3.69 28.17
C ARG A 74 31.98 3.59 27.86
N LEU A 75 32.35 3.71 26.58
CA LEU A 75 33.75 3.68 26.15
C LEU A 75 34.53 4.90 26.66
N ARG A 76 33.91 6.09 26.60
CA ARG A 76 34.49 7.32 27.17
C ARG A 76 34.69 7.23 28.67
N GLU A 77 33.76 6.61 29.41
CA GLU A 77 33.92 6.36 30.86
C GLU A 77 35.12 5.45 31.16
N LEU A 78 35.46 4.54 30.25
CA LEU A 78 36.62 3.64 30.35
C LEU A 78 37.94 4.28 29.86
N GLY A 79 37.92 5.56 29.46
CA GLY A 79 39.09 6.27 28.95
C GLY A 79 39.48 5.93 27.51
N ILE A 80 38.55 5.36 26.73
CA ILE A 80 38.74 4.98 25.33
C ILE A 80 37.92 5.95 24.47
N ASP A 81 38.59 6.76 23.63
CA ASP A 81 37.90 7.69 22.74
C ASP A 81 37.18 6.93 21.60
N PRO A 82 35.83 6.95 21.56
CA PRO A 82 35.06 6.19 20.57
C PRO A 82 35.22 6.72 19.14
N GLU A 83 35.75 7.94 18.95
CA GLU A 83 36.13 8.47 17.62
C GLU A 83 37.37 7.79 17.03
N THR A 84 38.12 7.04 17.84
CA THR A 84 39.30 6.28 17.38
C THR A 84 38.92 4.92 16.82
N ILE A 85 37.69 4.46 17.07
CA ILE A 85 37.17 3.20 16.54
C ILE A 85 36.50 3.54 15.21
N PRO A 86 37.10 3.22 14.05
CA PRO A 86 36.44 3.45 12.77
C PRO A 86 35.10 2.72 12.79
N GLN A 87 34.01 3.45 12.47
CA GLN A 87 32.70 2.84 12.27
C GLN A 87 32.86 1.73 11.22
N ILE A 88 32.82 0.49 11.67
CA ILE A 88 32.71 -0.66 10.77
C ILE A 88 31.27 -0.61 10.25
N ASP A 89 31.11 0.00 9.07
CA ASP A 89 29.92 -0.14 8.23
C ASP A 89 29.88 -1.62 7.80
N PHE A 90 28.81 -2.33 8.20
CA PHE A 90 28.57 -3.74 7.88
C PHE A 90 27.63 -3.87 6.69
#